data_AF-A0A9W8DG99-F1
#
_entry.id   AF-A0A9W8DG99-F1
#
_cell.length_a   1.000
_cell.length_b   1.000
_cell.length_c   1.000
_cell.angle_alpha   90.00
_cell.angle_beta   90.00
_cell.angle_gamma   90.00
#
_symmetry.space_group_name_H-M   'P 1'
#
loop_
_entity.id
_entity.type
_entity.pdbx_description
1 polymer ?
#
loop_
_entity_poly.entity_id
_entity_poly.type
_entity_poly.pdbx_seq_one_letter_code
_entity_poly.pdbx_strand_id
1 'polypeptide(L)'
;MLRSLYRLGKHGAVLPQAQRYLSTQPIRVDKPTDFETIFDNKDCKALIEDRGILEVSGPDSTEFLQGMHCNHMPLISQGGPGMLTAFLTPQGRIIADAFVYPKNMGVNFPHPAYLVEVDKRVIAYIHKLLQFYKLRAQVEIRDASEEHQIWSIWGPRSRQLVGSYCAGGRVPRGGMVFKSDEVKQAQVWAVDNRAPGMGLRLVTQGDEADAFSRVSLQEYHLRRILKGVGEGADDFVRNVAVPLECNLDFMQGVHFSKGCYVGQELTIRTHHRGVVRKRLVPVLFSANKHAVPEVHPQAARVPPLSEVRRVACSQRVRKVTPGRVGSSVGNAGLALMRLEHVEAFVAQRDGAEEIAFQTSAADGKPIYQQLEELEEYNDMLEVKLQRAHKRLRRMKVERNVLLERFEQTKQYEKRDSMSSDSDTPLKNTFPQVSDNEVVRKRRVGCTQSNGSTTPRQAGEPGGRKPRAEKDPNAPKRPANAFVLYCQVERPNIKSAGTELSSSELTRSMGVKWRGLPKDEKQKYYDLYEREMARYQREMDSYKGAIAAKEPRSSPIAEPIEDGPPEPPETDQTSDAVTPTTAIEREDPGGKMDPHLYPDTPQIAN
;
A
#
# COMPACT_ATOMS: atom_id res chain seq x y z
N MET A 1 -32.16 -42.05 -44.24
CA MET A 1 -33.26 -42.64 -43.44
C MET A 1 -33.05 -42.16 -42.01
N LEU A 2 -33.76 -41.21 -41.41
CA LEU A 2 -35.02 -40.51 -41.66
C LEU A 2 -34.87 -39.16 -40.93
N ARG A 3 -34.89 -37.99 -41.58
CA ARG A 3 -36.11 -37.20 -41.88
C ARG A 3 -37.29 -37.58 -40.99
N SER A 4 -37.47 -36.85 -39.88
CA SER A 4 -38.69 -36.72 -39.05
C SER A 4 -38.20 -36.53 -37.61
N LEU A 5 -38.18 -35.33 -37.02
CA LEU A 5 -39.37 -34.65 -36.53
C LEU A 5 -39.06 -33.16 -36.28
N TYR A 6 -39.28 -32.32 -37.28
CA TYR A 6 -39.70 -30.94 -37.08
C TYR A 6 -41.13 -30.86 -37.63
N ARG A 7 -42.13 -30.66 -36.77
CA ARG A 7 -43.47 -30.21 -37.14
C ARG A 7 -43.70 -28.82 -36.56
N LEU A 8 -43.53 -27.83 -37.44
CA LEU A 8 -44.39 -26.67 -37.70
C LEU A 8 -45.24 -26.10 -36.56
N GLY A 9 -44.98 -24.83 -36.26
CA GLY A 9 -45.96 -23.81 -35.88
C GLY A 9 -45.60 -22.49 -36.59
N LYS A 10 -46.54 -21.97 -37.39
CA LYS A 10 -46.41 -20.84 -38.32
C LYS A 10 -46.65 -19.47 -37.64
N HIS A 11 -46.03 -18.45 -38.25
CA HIS A 11 -46.31 -17.00 -38.24
C HIS A 11 -45.93 -16.14 -37.03
N GLY A 12 -45.04 -15.19 -37.30
CA GLY A 12 -44.70 -14.05 -36.44
C GLY A 12 -43.31 -13.52 -36.81
N ALA A 13 -43.25 -12.57 -37.74
CA ALA A 13 -42.00 -11.92 -38.15
C ALA A 13 -41.33 -11.21 -36.97
N VAL A 14 -40.05 -11.50 -36.71
CA VAL A 14 -39.17 -10.68 -35.86
C VAL A 14 -37.80 -10.57 -36.54
N LEU A 15 -37.28 -9.35 -36.51
CA LEU A 15 -36.18 -8.73 -37.24
C LEU A 15 -34.82 -9.47 -37.27
N PRO A 16 -33.97 -9.21 -38.29
CA PRO A 16 -32.62 -9.73 -38.39
C PRO A 16 -31.65 -8.92 -37.51
N GLN A 17 -31.55 -9.26 -36.22
CA GLN A 17 -30.47 -8.77 -35.34
C GLN A 17 -29.94 -9.81 -34.33
N ALA A 18 -30.35 -11.07 -34.43
CA ALA A 18 -30.01 -12.14 -33.47
C ALA A 18 -29.00 -13.18 -33.99
N GLN A 19 -28.14 -12.83 -34.95
CA GLN A 19 -27.20 -13.78 -35.60
C GLN A 19 -25.71 -13.49 -35.34
N ARG A 20 -25.34 -12.85 -34.22
CA ARG A 20 -23.93 -12.65 -33.83
C ARG A 20 -23.46 -13.31 -32.53
N TYR A 21 -24.30 -14.10 -31.84
CA TYR A 21 -23.99 -14.63 -30.50
C TYR A 21 -24.14 -16.16 -30.32
N LEU A 22 -23.96 -16.96 -31.37
CA LEU A 22 -24.11 -18.44 -31.31
C LEU A 22 -22.82 -19.22 -31.61
N SER A 23 -21.66 -18.81 -31.08
CA SER A 23 -20.38 -19.48 -31.40
C SER A 23 -19.45 -19.77 -30.22
N THR A 24 -19.96 -20.17 -29.06
CA THR A 24 -19.05 -20.69 -28.01
C THR A 24 -19.44 -22.12 -27.64
N GLN A 25 -18.83 -23.05 -28.39
CA GLN A 25 -18.67 -24.43 -27.95
C GLN A 25 -17.90 -24.43 -26.62
N PRO A 26 -18.13 -25.41 -25.74
CA PRO A 26 -17.37 -25.54 -24.51
C PRO A 26 -15.87 -25.68 -24.82
N ILE A 27 -15.04 -25.02 -24.00
CA ILE A 27 -13.60 -24.99 -24.21
C ILE A 27 -12.94 -25.89 -23.18
N ARG A 28 -12.33 -26.97 -23.65
CA ARG A 28 -11.56 -27.86 -22.79
C ARG A 28 -10.22 -27.23 -22.45
N VAL A 29 -9.90 -27.16 -21.16
CA VAL A 29 -8.62 -26.65 -20.67
C VAL A 29 -7.99 -27.69 -19.76
N ASP A 30 -7.01 -28.40 -20.28
CA ASP A 30 -6.33 -29.47 -19.54
C ASP A 30 -4.99 -28.97 -18.95
N LYS A 31 -4.33 -28.00 -19.60
CA LYS A 31 -3.00 -27.48 -19.23
C LYS A 31 -2.87 -25.95 -19.32
N PRO A 32 -1.91 -25.33 -18.61
CA PRO A 32 -1.63 -23.89 -18.73
C PRO A 32 -1.36 -23.39 -20.15
N THR A 33 -0.73 -24.23 -21.00
CA THR A 33 -0.51 -23.95 -22.43
C THR A 33 -1.79 -23.81 -23.22
N ASP A 34 -2.86 -24.48 -22.80
CA ASP A 34 -4.15 -24.42 -23.47
C ASP A 34 -4.76 -23.02 -23.27
N PHE A 35 -4.57 -22.39 -22.10
CA PHE A 35 -4.99 -21.00 -21.87
C PHE A 35 -4.32 -20.00 -22.81
N GLU A 36 -3.01 -20.15 -23.03
CA GLU A 36 -2.25 -19.28 -23.94
C GLU A 36 -2.71 -19.45 -25.39
N THR A 37 -3.01 -20.68 -25.81
CA THR A 37 -3.46 -20.95 -27.17
C THR A 37 -4.88 -20.46 -27.46
N ILE A 38 -5.79 -20.47 -26.47
CA ILE A 38 -7.19 -20.04 -26.66
C ILE A 38 -7.29 -18.54 -26.95
N PHE A 39 -6.62 -17.70 -26.16
CA PHE A 39 -6.80 -16.25 -26.22
C PHE A 39 -5.62 -15.49 -26.80
N ASP A 40 -4.39 -16.00 -26.69
CA ASP A 40 -3.20 -15.19 -26.97
C ASP A 40 -2.62 -15.40 -28.38
N ASN A 41 -3.26 -16.25 -29.21
CA ASN A 41 -2.92 -16.46 -30.62
C ASN A 41 -3.64 -15.51 -31.58
N LYS A 42 -4.64 -14.76 -31.10
CA LYS A 42 -5.40 -13.81 -31.90
C LYS A 42 -5.20 -12.39 -31.35
N ASP A 43 -5.13 -11.42 -32.26
CA ASP A 43 -5.06 -10.01 -31.91
C ASP A 43 -6.47 -9.49 -31.57
N CYS A 44 -6.67 -9.19 -30.29
CA CYS A 44 -7.96 -8.81 -29.73
C CYS A 44 -7.87 -7.51 -28.94
N LYS A 45 -9.00 -6.79 -28.87
CA LYS A 45 -9.20 -5.62 -28.02
C LYS A 45 -10.53 -5.70 -27.27
N ALA A 46 -10.57 -5.26 -26.02
CA ALA A 46 -11.79 -5.12 -25.24
C ALA A 46 -11.89 -3.71 -24.63
N LEU A 47 -13.08 -3.11 -24.72
CA LEU A 47 -13.42 -1.90 -23.98
C LEU A 47 -13.77 -2.30 -22.54
N ILE A 48 -13.21 -1.59 -21.57
CA ILE A 48 -13.33 -1.92 -20.15
C ILE A 48 -14.18 -0.87 -19.46
N GLU A 49 -15.49 -1.11 -19.49
CA GLU A 49 -16.53 -0.17 -19.05
C GLU A 49 -16.70 -0.10 -17.53
N ASP A 50 -16.24 -1.14 -16.81
CA ASP A 50 -16.33 -1.25 -15.35
C ASP A 50 -15.24 -0.44 -14.61
N ARG A 51 -14.32 0.18 -15.36
CA ARG A 51 -13.22 1.00 -14.83
C ARG A 51 -13.47 2.47 -15.16
N GLY A 52 -13.03 3.36 -14.28
CA GLY A 52 -13.09 4.81 -14.45
C GLY A 52 -11.75 5.46 -14.19
N ILE A 53 -11.63 6.75 -14.50
CA ILE A 53 -10.39 7.51 -14.43
C ILE A 53 -10.54 8.73 -13.53
N LEU A 54 -9.61 8.87 -12.59
CA LEU A 54 -9.34 10.13 -11.90
C LEU A 54 -8.10 10.80 -12.49
N GLU A 55 -8.22 12.06 -12.88
CA GLU A 55 -7.05 12.86 -13.25
C GLU A 55 -6.52 13.58 -12.01
N VAL A 56 -5.21 13.47 -11.78
CA VAL A 56 -4.47 14.08 -10.68
C VAL A 56 -3.37 14.93 -11.26
N SER A 57 -3.46 16.26 -11.16
CA SER A 57 -2.52 17.21 -11.76
C SER A 57 -2.02 18.23 -10.74
N GLY A 58 -0.86 18.85 -10.97
CA GLY A 58 -0.31 19.91 -10.11
C GLY A 58 1.14 19.65 -9.70
N PRO A 59 1.87 20.67 -9.22
CA PRO A 59 3.31 20.56 -8.96
C PRO A 59 3.67 19.47 -7.96
N ASP A 60 2.79 19.21 -6.97
CA ASP A 60 3.03 18.22 -5.91
C ASP A 60 2.46 16.83 -6.26
N SER A 61 1.89 16.63 -7.46
CA SER A 61 1.13 15.41 -7.79
C SER A 61 1.96 14.12 -7.72
N THR A 62 3.24 14.19 -8.09
CA THR A 62 4.17 13.05 -8.04
C THR A 62 4.45 12.62 -6.60
N GLU A 63 4.84 13.56 -5.74
CA GLU A 63 5.15 13.28 -4.34
C GLU A 63 3.88 12.88 -3.57
N PHE A 64 2.76 13.53 -3.85
CA PHE A 64 1.46 13.20 -3.28
C PHE A 64 1.07 11.74 -3.60
N LEU A 65 1.05 11.35 -4.88
CA LEU A 65 0.70 9.97 -5.26
C LEU A 65 1.71 8.95 -4.73
N GLN A 66 3.00 9.29 -4.70
CA GLN A 66 4.04 8.43 -4.14
C GLN A 66 3.73 8.02 -2.69
N GLY A 67 3.11 8.87 -1.88
CA GLY A 67 2.68 8.53 -0.51
C GLY A 67 1.35 7.78 -0.40
N MET A 68 0.53 7.77 -1.46
CA MET A 68 -0.85 7.27 -1.41
C MET A 68 -1.03 5.81 -1.84
N HIS A 69 -0.10 5.24 -2.62
CA HIS A 69 -0.23 3.88 -3.14
C HIS A 69 1.03 3.01 -2.92
N CYS A 70 0.93 1.70 -3.13
CA CYS A 70 1.99 0.75 -2.77
C CYS A 70 3.09 0.51 -3.81
N ASN A 71 2.97 1.00 -5.05
CA ASN A 71 4.05 0.90 -6.06
C ASN A 71 4.89 2.19 -6.19
N HIS A 72 6.01 2.17 -6.91
CA HIS A 72 6.89 3.34 -7.11
C HIS A 72 6.44 4.19 -8.31
N MET A 73 6.22 5.50 -8.11
CA MET A 73 5.86 6.41 -9.20
C MET A 73 6.90 6.39 -10.33
N PRO A 74 6.48 6.33 -11.60
CA PRO A 74 7.40 6.43 -12.71
C PRO A 74 8.02 7.82 -12.75
N LEU A 75 9.29 7.91 -13.13
CA LEU A 75 9.98 9.19 -13.33
C LEU A 75 9.33 9.94 -14.50
N ILE A 76 8.66 11.06 -14.22
CA ILE A 76 8.19 11.99 -15.24
C ILE A 76 9.37 12.87 -15.66
N SER A 77 10.27 12.35 -16.48
CA SER A 77 11.13 13.25 -17.24
C SER A 77 10.45 13.66 -18.54
N GLN A 78 9.74 12.74 -19.22
CA GLN A 78 9.05 13.00 -20.49
C GLN A 78 7.92 11.99 -20.76
N GLY A 79 7.07 11.67 -19.78
CA GLY A 79 6.11 10.55 -19.91
C GLY A 79 6.78 9.17 -19.76
N GLY A 80 5.97 8.14 -19.51
CA GLY A 80 6.46 6.79 -19.23
C GLY A 80 5.33 5.75 -19.25
N PRO A 81 5.65 4.45 -19.17
CA PRO A 81 4.62 3.43 -19.07
C PRO A 81 3.85 3.61 -17.76
N GLY A 82 2.54 3.41 -17.81
CA GLY A 82 1.74 3.28 -16.60
C GLY A 82 2.11 2.02 -15.83
N MET A 83 1.69 1.98 -14.57
CA MET A 83 2.02 0.91 -13.64
C MET A 83 0.77 0.42 -12.91
N LEU A 84 0.76 -0.85 -12.53
CA LEU A 84 -0.19 -1.40 -11.58
C LEU A 84 0.18 -0.97 -10.15
N THR A 85 -0.81 -0.65 -9.34
CA THR A 85 -0.64 -0.35 -7.92
C THR A 85 -1.94 -0.64 -7.17
N ALA A 86 -1.97 -0.40 -5.87
CA ALA A 86 -3.19 -0.42 -5.08
C ALA A 86 -3.18 0.70 -4.03
N PHE A 87 -4.37 1.23 -3.73
CA PHE A 87 -4.61 2.12 -2.61
C PHE A 87 -4.96 1.29 -1.38
N LEU A 88 -4.30 1.55 -0.25
CA LEU A 88 -4.48 0.79 0.97
C LEU A 88 -5.10 1.65 2.07
N THR A 89 -5.77 0.98 3.00
CA THR A 89 -6.13 1.57 4.29
C THR A 89 -4.88 1.73 5.16
N PRO A 90 -4.91 2.57 6.20
CA PRO A 90 -3.82 2.64 7.19
C PRO A 90 -3.52 1.29 7.86
N GLN A 91 -4.48 0.36 7.88
CA GLN A 91 -4.29 -1.00 8.39
C GLN A 91 -3.63 -1.95 7.37
N GLY A 92 -3.39 -1.50 6.14
CA GLY A 92 -2.79 -2.28 5.05
C GLY A 92 -3.76 -3.21 4.33
N ARG A 93 -5.04 -2.86 4.27
CA ARG A 93 -6.06 -3.58 3.47
C ARG A 93 -6.28 -2.87 2.14
N ILE A 94 -6.57 -3.60 1.07
CA ILE A 94 -6.84 -3.00 -0.24
C ILE A 94 -8.15 -2.22 -0.19
N ILE A 95 -8.11 -0.99 -0.69
CA ILE A 95 -9.30 -0.17 -0.97
C ILE A 95 -9.71 -0.36 -2.43
N ALA A 96 -8.75 -0.19 -3.34
CA ALA A 96 -8.91 -0.40 -4.78
C ALA A 96 -7.58 -0.77 -5.42
N ASP A 97 -7.62 -1.64 -6.42
CA ASP A 97 -6.55 -1.82 -7.40
C ASP A 97 -6.58 -0.68 -8.42
N ALA A 98 -5.42 -0.22 -8.84
CA ALA A 98 -5.31 0.92 -9.73
C ALA A 98 -4.22 0.75 -10.79
N PHE A 99 -4.45 1.32 -11.96
CA PHE A 99 -3.36 1.64 -12.89
C PHE A 99 -3.09 3.14 -12.82
N VAL A 100 -1.82 3.53 -12.73
CA VAL A 100 -1.40 4.94 -12.73
C VAL A 100 -0.59 5.20 -13.99
N TYR A 101 -1.07 6.12 -14.82
CA TYR A 101 -0.47 6.50 -16.08
C TYR A 101 0.08 7.92 -16.00
N PRO A 102 1.37 8.16 -16.30
CA PRO A 102 1.90 9.52 -16.39
C PRO A 102 1.39 10.19 -17.66
N LYS A 103 0.72 11.33 -17.51
CA LYS A 103 0.28 12.21 -18.60
C LYS A 103 1.36 13.27 -18.86
N ASN A 104 1.53 13.63 -20.13
CA ASN A 104 2.69 14.39 -20.60
C ASN A 104 2.93 15.72 -19.90
N MET A 105 4.22 16.00 -19.70
CA MET A 105 4.76 17.34 -19.54
C MET A 105 5.04 17.90 -20.94
N GLY A 106 4.37 18.98 -21.32
CA GLY A 106 4.64 19.74 -22.55
C GLY A 106 4.70 21.23 -22.22
N VAL A 107 5.03 22.07 -23.21
CA VAL A 107 5.11 23.54 -23.03
C VAL A 107 3.80 24.14 -22.48
N ASN A 108 2.67 23.47 -22.74
CA ASN A 108 1.34 23.84 -22.28
C ASN A 108 0.91 23.19 -20.94
N PHE A 109 1.73 22.32 -20.35
CA PHE A 109 1.45 21.61 -19.10
C PHE A 109 2.58 21.88 -18.09
N PRO A 110 2.48 22.96 -17.29
CA PRO A 110 3.57 23.39 -16.41
C PRO A 110 3.83 22.43 -15.23
N HIS A 111 2.95 21.46 -14.99
CA HIS A 111 2.95 20.62 -13.81
C HIS A 111 2.64 19.15 -14.15
N PRO A 112 3.20 18.19 -13.37
CA PRO A 112 2.96 16.76 -13.60
C PRO A 112 1.48 16.40 -13.45
N ALA A 113 1.01 15.54 -14.36
CA ALA A 113 -0.35 15.03 -14.37
C ALA A 113 -0.35 13.51 -14.52
N TYR A 114 -1.35 12.86 -13.91
CA TYR A 114 -1.51 11.42 -13.91
C TYR A 114 -2.97 11.04 -14.12
N LEU A 115 -3.20 9.97 -14.88
CA LEU A 115 -4.49 9.31 -14.95
C LEU A 115 -4.45 8.10 -14.03
N VAL A 116 -5.39 8.02 -13.10
CA VAL A 116 -5.53 6.93 -12.13
C VAL A 116 -6.77 6.15 -12.48
N GLU A 117 -6.58 4.98 -13.09
CA GLU A 117 -7.66 4.05 -13.41
C GLU A 117 -8.02 3.21 -12.18
N VAL A 118 -9.30 3.20 -11.78
CA VAL A 118 -9.84 2.43 -10.66
C VAL A 118 -11.19 1.79 -11.03
N ASP A 119 -11.69 0.85 -10.21
CA ASP A 119 -13.06 0.31 -10.36
C ASP A 119 -14.08 1.44 -10.20
N LYS A 120 -15.02 1.53 -11.15
CA LYS A 120 -16.03 2.59 -11.21
C LYS A 120 -16.93 2.60 -9.97
N ARG A 121 -17.12 1.46 -9.30
CA ARG A 121 -17.88 1.37 -8.04
C ARG A 121 -17.17 2.07 -6.87
N VAL A 122 -15.85 2.20 -6.92
CA VAL A 122 -15.03 2.75 -5.81
C VAL A 122 -14.46 4.13 -6.14
N ILE A 123 -14.65 4.63 -7.37
CA ILE A 123 -14.05 5.89 -7.84
C ILE A 123 -14.42 7.09 -6.97
N ALA A 124 -15.69 7.23 -6.59
CA ALA A 124 -16.15 8.33 -5.73
C ALA A 124 -15.54 8.26 -4.32
N TYR A 125 -15.28 7.05 -3.82
CA TYR A 125 -14.60 6.85 -2.54
C TYR A 125 -13.12 7.21 -2.62
N ILE A 126 -12.42 6.77 -3.68
CA ILE A 126 -11.02 7.15 -3.92
C ILE A 126 -10.87 8.66 -4.11
N HIS A 127 -11.79 9.30 -4.83
CA HIS A 127 -11.79 10.76 -4.98
C HIS A 127 -11.86 11.47 -3.62
N LYS A 128 -12.83 11.10 -2.76
CA LYS A 128 -12.94 11.63 -1.40
C LYS A 128 -11.70 11.34 -0.55
N LEU A 129 -11.12 10.14 -0.66
CA LEU A 129 -9.92 9.73 0.05
C LEU A 129 -8.73 10.61 -0.34
N LEU A 130 -8.47 10.80 -1.64
CA LEU A 130 -7.39 11.64 -2.13
C LEU A 130 -7.61 13.11 -1.73
N GLN A 131 -8.84 13.61 -1.80
CA GLN A 131 -9.17 14.97 -1.32
C GLN A 131 -8.90 15.13 0.19
N PHE A 132 -9.18 14.11 0.99
CA PHE A 132 -8.88 14.12 2.43
C PHE A 132 -7.36 14.21 2.70
N TYR A 133 -6.55 13.47 1.95
CA TYR A 133 -5.09 13.46 2.12
C TYR A 133 -4.35 14.62 1.43
N LYS A 134 -5.02 15.38 0.56
CA LYS A 134 -4.44 16.51 -0.19
C LYS A 134 -3.83 17.63 0.68
N LEU A 135 -4.03 17.66 2.00
CA LEU A 135 -3.51 18.65 2.98
C LEU A 135 -2.43 19.63 2.47
N ARG A 136 -2.85 20.77 1.92
CA ARG A 136 -2.01 21.86 1.36
C ARG A 136 -1.17 21.51 0.12
N ALA A 137 -1.12 20.25 -0.30
CA ALA A 137 -0.53 19.84 -1.56
C ALA A 137 -1.24 20.55 -2.71
N GLN A 138 -0.45 21.16 -3.59
CA GLN A 138 -0.91 21.85 -4.78
C GLN A 138 -1.23 20.81 -5.85
N VAL A 139 -2.37 20.14 -5.67
CA VAL A 139 -2.86 19.07 -6.55
C VAL A 139 -4.33 19.29 -6.87
N GLU A 140 -4.73 19.21 -8.12
CA GLU A 140 -6.11 19.14 -8.56
C GLU A 140 -6.49 17.67 -8.83
N ILE A 141 -7.67 17.27 -8.37
CA ILE A 141 -8.17 15.90 -8.52
C ILE A 141 -9.59 15.98 -9.06
N ARG A 142 -9.81 15.47 -10.27
CA ARG A 142 -11.12 15.47 -10.94
C ARG A 142 -11.46 14.08 -11.47
N ASP A 143 -12.76 13.80 -11.57
CA ASP A 143 -13.24 12.61 -12.28
C ASP A 143 -13.25 12.91 -13.78
N ALA A 144 -12.52 12.09 -14.55
CA ALA A 144 -12.39 12.21 -15.99
C ALA A 144 -12.87 10.94 -16.70
N SER A 145 -13.74 10.16 -16.05
CA SER A 145 -14.25 8.88 -16.56
C SER A 145 -15.09 9.02 -17.84
N GLU A 146 -15.75 10.16 -18.05
CA GLU A 146 -16.55 10.40 -19.26
C GLU A 146 -15.69 10.84 -20.46
N GLU A 147 -14.50 11.38 -20.20
CA GLU A 147 -13.57 11.87 -21.24
C GLU A 147 -12.67 10.78 -21.80
N HIS A 148 -12.53 9.67 -21.09
CA HIS A 148 -11.54 8.65 -21.39
C HIS A 148 -12.17 7.26 -21.51
N GLN A 149 -11.73 6.50 -22.50
CA GLN A 149 -12.06 5.10 -22.67
C GLN A 149 -10.85 4.25 -22.36
N ILE A 150 -11.06 3.15 -21.64
CA ILE A 150 -10.01 2.23 -21.25
C ILE A 150 -10.12 0.95 -22.07
N TRP A 151 -9.02 0.58 -22.72
CA TRP A 151 -8.94 -0.59 -23.57
C TRP A 151 -7.88 -1.56 -23.05
N SER A 152 -8.14 -2.85 -23.18
CA SER A 152 -7.11 -3.89 -23.10
C SER A 152 -6.92 -4.50 -24.48
N ILE A 153 -5.66 -4.57 -24.93
CA ILE A 153 -5.27 -5.22 -26.19
C ILE A 153 -4.30 -6.36 -25.90
N TRP A 154 -4.45 -7.47 -26.61
CA TRP A 154 -3.57 -8.64 -26.49
C TRP A 154 -3.45 -9.37 -27.83
N GLY A 155 -2.53 -10.35 -27.88
CA GLY A 155 -2.22 -11.13 -29.08
C GLY A 155 -0.81 -10.90 -29.63
N PRO A 156 -0.42 -11.58 -30.71
CA PRO A 156 0.93 -11.51 -31.28
C PRO A 156 1.41 -10.08 -31.61
N ARG A 157 0.55 -9.22 -32.18
CA ARG A 157 0.89 -7.81 -32.47
C ARG A 157 1.15 -7.03 -31.19
N SER A 158 0.35 -7.23 -30.14
CA SER A 158 0.60 -6.58 -28.85
C SER A 158 1.95 -6.97 -28.26
N ARG A 159 2.39 -8.23 -28.43
CA ARG A 159 3.70 -8.70 -27.98
C ARG A 159 4.84 -8.09 -28.80
N GLN A 160 4.66 -7.92 -30.10
CA GLN A 160 5.63 -7.23 -30.96
C GLN A 160 5.76 -5.75 -30.56
N LEU A 161 4.63 -5.10 -30.27
CA LEU A 161 4.62 -3.75 -29.73
C LEU A 161 5.42 -3.71 -28.42
N VAL A 162 5.12 -4.58 -27.43
CA VAL A 162 5.89 -4.65 -26.17
C VAL A 162 7.37 -4.96 -26.39
N GLY A 163 7.70 -5.97 -27.21
CA GLY A 163 9.05 -6.48 -27.43
C GLY A 163 9.97 -5.49 -28.15
N SER A 164 9.44 -4.69 -29.07
CA SER A 164 10.19 -3.60 -29.71
C SER A 164 10.65 -2.53 -28.71
N TYR A 165 9.96 -2.37 -27.57
CA TYR A 165 10.37 -1.48 -26.48
C TYR A 165 11.35 -2.12 -25.49
N CYS A 166 11.28 -3.44 -25.25
CA CYS A 166 12.16 -4.14 -24.31
C CYS A 166 13.58 -4.38 -24.85
N ALA A 167 13.77 -4.49 -26.17
CA ALA A 167 15.04 -4.89 -26.79
C ALA A 167 16.21 -3.88 -26.62
N GLY A 168 15.96 -2.67 -26.13
CA GLY A 168 16.98 -1.62 -25.99
C GLY A 168 17.19 -1.05 -24.59
N GLY A 169 16.46 -1.52 -23.57
CA GLY A 169 16.53 -0.99 -22.19
C GLY A 169 16.23 0.52 -22.05
N ARG A 170 15.84 1.20 -23.13
CA ARG A 170 15.58 2.64 -23.18
C ARG A 170 14.12 2.86 -23.56
N VAL A 171 13.32 3.24 -22.57
CA VAL A 171 11.99 3.83 -22.78
C VAL A 171 12.19 5.12 -23.60
N PRO A 172 11.51 5.30 -24.75
CA PRO A 172 11.57 6.54 -25.50
C PRO A 172 11.15 7.70 -24.62
N ARG A 173 11.99 8.74 -24.54
CA ARG A 173 11.65 9.97 -23.83
C ARG A 173 10.62 10.73 -24.67
N GLY A 174 9.47 11.07 -24.07
CA GLY A 174 8.45 11.89 -24.72
C GLY A 174 7.16 11.12 -24.98
N GLY A 175 6.22 11.25 -24.07
CA GLY A 175 4.76 11.35 -24.13
C GLY A 175 3.87 10.96 -25.32
N MET A 176 4.39 10.54 -26.45
CA MET A 176 3.62 9.97 -27.54
C MET A 176 4.37 8.71 -27.97
N VAL A 177 4.36 7.70 -27.11
CA VAL A 177 5.10 6.45 -27.38
C VAL A 177 4.26 5.46 -28.19
N PHE A 178 3.21 5.93 -28.86
CA PHE A 178 2.68 5.24 -30.04
C PHE A 178 2.63 6.22 -31.21
N LYS A 179 3.71 6.24 -31.99
CA LYS A 179 3.63 6.59 -33.41
C LYS A 179 3.67 5.32 -34.27
N SER A 180 3.16 4.20 -33.76
CA SER A 180 2.78 3.08 -34.62
C SER A 180 1.38 3.37 -35.12
N ASP A 181 1.12 3.18 -36.42
CA ASP A 181 -0.17 3.45 -37.05
C ASP A 181 -1.33 2.75 -36.33
N GLU A 182 -1.05 1.65 -35.64
CA GLU A 182 -2.00 0.79 -34.95
C GLU A 182 -2.56 1.35 -33.63
N VAL A 183 -1.84 2.25 -32.94
CA VAL A 183 -2.21 2.72 -31.58
C VAL A 183 -2.08 4.24 -31.43
N LYS A 184 -2.07 4.99 -32.54
CA LYS A 184 -1.90 6.46 -32.57
C LYS A 184 -2.89 7.23 -31.69
N GLN A 185 -4.04 6.62 -31.40
CA GLN A 185 -5.16 7.22 -30.68
C GLN A 185 -5.02 7.11 -29.15
N ALA A 186 -4.07 6.33 -28.64
CA ALA A 186 -3.84 6.21 -27.21
C ALA A 186 -3.11 7.43 -26.67
N GLN A 187 -3.71 8.06 -25.65
CA GLN A 187 -3.11 9.18 -24.93
C GLN A 187 -2.03 8.70 -23.97
N VAL A 188 -2.30 7.60 -23.25
CA VAL A 188 -1.38 6.94 -22.33
C VAL A 188 -1.57 5.43 -22.37
N TRP A 189 -0.58 4.70 -21.85
CA TRP A 189 -0.57 3.24 -21.88
C TRP A 189 0.25 2.61 -20.77
N ALA A 190 0.02 1.33 -20.51
CA ALA A 190 0.82 0.50 -19.61
C ALA A 190 1.00 -0.89 -20.20
N VAL A 191 2.16 -1.50 -19.95
CA VAL A 191 2.29 -2.95 -20.13
C VAL A 191 1.52 -3.63 -19.01
N ASP A 192 0.64 -4.55 -19.37
CA ASP A 192 -0.09 -5.34 -18.38
C ASP A 192 0.78 -6.51 -17.92
N ASN A 193 1.55 -6.27 -16.85
CA ASN A 193 2.48 -7.26 -16.28
C ASN A 193 1.82 -8.22 -15.29
N ARG A 194 0.47 -8.23 -15.18
CA ARG A 194 -0.23 -9.04 -14.18
C ARG A 194 -0.09 -10.54 -14.41
N ALA A 195 -0.04 -10.94 -15.68
CA ALA A 195 0.28 -12.30 -16.08
C ALA A 195 0.92 -12.30 -17.48
N PRO A 196 1.74 -13.31 -17.81
CA PRO A 196 2.29 -13.45 -19.15
C PRO A 196 1.22 -13.38 -20.25
N GLY A 197 1.50 -12.59 -21.27
CA GLY A 197 0.61 -12.41 -22.42
C GLY A 197 -0.57 -11.46 -22.20
N MET A 198 -0.76 -10.88 -21.00
CA MET A 198 -1.91 -9.97 -20.73
C MET A 198 -2.00 -8.78 -21.69
N GLY A 199 -0.87 -8.35 -22.26
CA GLY A 199 -0.81 -7.40 -23.38
C GLY A 199 -0.59 -5.97 -22.90
N LEU A 200 -1.35 -5.03 -23.45
CA LEU A 200 -1.26 -3.61 -23.13
C LEU A 200 -2.61 -3.09 -22.62
N ARG A 201 -2.54 -2.15 -21.66
CA ARG A 201 -3.64 -1.28 -21.27
C ARG A 201 -3.47 0.07 -21.97
N LEU A 202 -4.53 0.55 -22.60
CA LEU A 202 -4.55 1.82 -23.33
C LEU A 202 -5.66 2.71 -22.81
N VAL A 203 -5.42 4.02 -22.80
CA VAL A 203 -6.44 5.03 -22.52
C VAL A 203 -6.55 5.96 -23.72
N THR A 204 -7.75 6.09 -24.28
CA THR A 204 -8.04 6.94 -25.46
C THR A 204 -9.07 8.02 -25.13
N GLN A 205 -9.10 9.09 -25.91
CA GLN A 205 -10.11 10.16 -25.83
C GLN A 205 -11.05 10.06 -27.04
N GLY A 206 -11.95 9.07 -27.03
CA GLY A 206 -13.03 8.92 -28.01
C GLY A 206 -12.70 8.11 -29.27
N ASP A 207 -11.43 8.06 -29.70
CA ASP A 207 -11.03 7.26 -30.86
C ASP A 207 -10.72 5.79 -30.48
N GLU A 208 -11.20 4.84 -31.31
CA GLU A 208 -11.05 3.40 -31.12
C GLU A 208 -9.89 2.81 -31.98
N ALA A 209 -8.96 2.08 -31.35
CA ALA A 209 -7.79 1.53 -32.04
C ALA A 209 -8.18 0.44 -33.07
N ASP A 210 -8.05 0.72 -34.37
CA ASP A 210 -8.63 -0.11 -35.45
C ASP A 210 -7.91 -1.45 -35.72
N ALA A 211 -6.67 -1.63 -35.25
CA ALA A 211 -5.82 -2.75 -35.69
C ALA A 211 -6.10 -4.12 -35.01
N PHE A 212 -7.08 -4.21 -34.12
CA PHE A 212 -7.36 -5.39 -33.28
C PHE A 212 -8.84 -5.82 -33.40
N SER A 213 -9.11 -7.12 -33.24
CA SER A 213 -10.49 -7.62 -33.27
C SER A 213 -11.22 -7.30 -31.97
N ARG A 214 -12.33 -6.57 -32.03
CA ARG A 214 -13.12 -6.24 -30.83
C ARG A 214 -13.79 -7.49 -30.25
N VAL A 215 -13.61 -7.70 -28.95
CA VAL A 215 -14.27 -8.73 -28.17
C VAL A 215 -15.10 -8.10 -27.04
N SER A 216 -15.97 -8.91 -26.44
CA SER A 216 -16.84 -8.47 -25.35
C SER A 216 -16.08 -8.29 -24.03
N LEU A 217 -16.63 -7.47 -23.14
CA LEU A 217 -16.13 -7.32 -21.76
C LEU A 217 -16.15 -8.66 -21.00
N GLN A 218 -17.15 -9.51 -21.25
CA GLN A 218 -17.25 -10.84 -20.65
C GLN A 218 -16.11 -11.76 -21.08
N GLU A 219 -15.69 -11.71 -22.35
CA GLU A 219 -14.53 -12.48 -22.84
C GLU A 219 -13.22 -11.99 -22.22
N TYR A 220 -13.07 -10.68 -22.04
CA TYR A 220 -11.95 -10.12 -21.27
C TYR A 220 -11.93 -10.63 -19.83
N HIS A 221 -13.09 -10.63 -19.16
CA HIS A 221 -13.21 -11.14 -17.80
C HIS A 221 -12.93 -12.64 -17.70
N LEU A 222 -13.41 -13.43 -18.65
CA LEU A 222 -13.09 -14.85 -18.71
C LEU A 222 -11.57 -15.06 -18.85
N ARG A 223 -10.93 -14.32 -19.76
CA ARG A 223 -9.49 -14.41 -19.99
C ARG A 223 -8.68 -14.08 -18.74
N ARG A 224 -8.96 -12.97 -18.04
CA ARG A 224 -8.25 -12.63 -16.79
C ARG A 224 -8.47 -13.69 -15.70
N ILE A 225 -9.69 -14.22 -15.58
CA ILE A 225 -10.04 -15.26 -14.60
C ILE A 225 -9.20 -16.51 -14.85
N LEU A 226 -9.15 -16.98 -16.10
CA LEU A 226 -8.40 -18.17 -16.47
C LEU A 226 -6.88 -18.00 -16.28
N LYS A 227 -6.36 -16.77 -16.42
CA LYS A 227 -4.96 -16.44 -16.10
C LYS A 227 -4.70 -16.19 -14.60
N GLY A 228 -5.71 -16.29 -13.73
CA GLY A 228 -5.54 -16.05 -12.29
C GLY A 228 -5.38 -14.58 -11.91
N VAL A 229 -5.79 -13.65 -12.79
CA VAL A 229 -5.61 -12.20 -12.62
C VAL A 229 -6.87 -11.58 -11.99
N GLY A 230 -6.73 -11.12 -10.75
CA GLY A 230 -7.76 -10.37 -10.04
C GLY A 230 -7.90 -8.94 -10.56
N GLU A 231 -9.13 -8.44 -10.66
CA GLU A 231 -9.45 -7.06 -11.04
C GLU A 231 -10.73 -6.58 -10.36
N GLY A 232 -10.71 -5.35 -9.81
CA GLY A 232 -11.90 -4.70 -9.26
C GLY A 232 -12.41 -5.24 -7.92
N ALA A 233 -13.56 -4.73 -7.48
CA ALA A 233 -14.05 -4.90 -6.11
C ALA A 233 -14.54 -6.33 -5.77
N ASP A 234 -14.82 -7.17 -6.77
CA ASP A 234 -15.24 -8.56 -6.55
C ASP A 234 -14.05 -9.45 -6.14
N ASP A 235 -12.87 -9.18 -6.71
CA ASP A 235 -11.63 -9.90 -6.40
C ASP A 235 -10.86 -9.22 -5.25
N PHE A 236 -10.83 -7.88 -5.24
CA PHE A 236 -10.19 -7.06 -4.22
C PHE A 236 -11.22 -6.43 -3.29
N VAL A 237 -11.72 -7.26 -2.39
CA VAL A 237 -12.66 -6.83 -1.36
C VAL A 237 -12.12 -5.65 -0.56
N ARG A 238 -12.82 -4.51 -0.64
CA ARG A 238 -12.50 -3.31 0.14
C ARG A 238 -12.43 -3.61 1.63
N ASN A 239 -11.42 -3.08 2.31
CA ASN A 239 -11.21 -3.19 3.76
C ASN A 239 -10.95 -4.62 4.29
N VAL A 240 -10.95 -5.66 3.44
CA VAL A 240 -10.68 -7.05 3.84
C VAL A 240 -9.48 -7.63 3.11
N ALA A 241 -9.38 -7.40 1.80
CA ALA A 241 -8.35 -7.96 0.95
C ALA A 241 -6.95 -7.49 1.39
N VAL A 242 -5.98 -8.39 1.28
CA VAL A 242 -4.58 -8.15 1.66
C VAL A 242 -3.71 -8.21 0.41
N PRO A 243 -2.79 -7.27 0.18
CA PRO A 243 -2.06 -7.18 -1.09
C PRO A 243 -1.40 -8.49 -1.54
N LEU A 244 -0.66 -9.15 -0.64
CA LEU A 244 0.05 -10.40 -0.93
C LEU A 244 -0.91 -11.60 -1.06
N GLU A 245 -2.07 -11.58 -0.40
CA GLU A 245 -3.08 -12.63 -0.57
C GLU A 245 -3.79 -12.53 -1.94
N CYS A 246 -3.79 -11.34 -2.55
CA CYS A 246 -4.38 -11.11 -3.86
C CYS A 246 -3.34 -11.06 -5.00
N ASN A 247 -2.15 -11.64 -4.77
CA ASN A 247 -1.06 -11.77 -5.75
C ASN A 247 -0.48 -10.45 -6.28
N LEU A 248 -0.64 -9.31 -5.57
CA LEU A 248 -0.02 -8.05 -5.99
C LEU A 248 1.53 -8.09 -5.95
N ASP A 249 2.11 -9.04 -5.22
CA ASP A 249 3.54 -9.35 -5.26
C ASP A 249 3.95 -9.97 -6.60
N PHE A 250 3.16 -10.91 -7.14
CA PHE A 250 3.42 -11.52 -8.45
C PHE A 250 3.10 -10.59 -9.62
N MET A 251 2.09 -9.74 -9.47
CA MET A 251 1.67 -8.78 -10.49
C MET A 251 2.51 -7.49 -10.53
N GLN A 252 3.60 -7.41 -9.75
CA GLN A 252 4.44 -6.21 -9.61
C GLN A 252 3.68 -4.96 -9.17
N GLY A 253 2.60 -5.13 -8.40
CA GLY A 253 1.76 -4.04 -7.89
C GLY A 253 2.23 -3.43 -6.57
N VAL A 254 3.26 -4.00 -5.93
CA VAL A 254 3.84 -3.51 -4.67
C VAL A 254 5.36 -3.39 -4.82
N HIS A 255 5.91 -2.25 -4.41
CA HIS A 255 7.36 -2.06 -4.34
C HIS A 255 7.82 -2.12 -2.88
N PHE A 256 8.67 -3.08 -2.53
CA PHE A 256 9.08 -3.29 -1.13
C PHE A 256 10.16 -2.32 -0.65
N SER A 257 10.92 -1.72 -1.56
CA SER A 257 12.04 -0.81 -1.25
C SER A 257 11.71 0.68 -1.45
N LYS A 258 10.43 1.03 -1.64
CA LYS A 258 10.04 2.45 -1.79
C LYS A 258 9.90 3.14 -0.43
N GLY A 259 9.86 4.48 -0.46
CA GLY A 259 9.58 5.31 0.72
C GLY A 259 8.21 5.04 1.36
N CYS A 260 7.92 5.73 2.46
CA CYS A 260 6.71 5.53 3.23
C CYS A 260 5.43 5.77 2.41
N TYR A 261 4.44 4.89 2.55
CA TYR A 261 3.12 5.05 1.96
C TYR A 261 2.04 4.52 2.92
N VAL A 262 0.79 4.93 2.72
CA VAL A 262 -0.33 4.53 3.59
C VAL A 262 -0.50 3.00 3.60
N GLY A 263 -0.48 2.38 4.79
CA GLY A 263 -0.70 0.93 4.95
C GLY A 263 0.52 0.04 4.67
N GLN A 264 1.71 0.63 4.57
CA GLN A 264 2.96 -0.08 4.29
C GLN A 264 3.31 -1.14 5.35
N GLU A 265 3.05 -0.88 6.63
CA GLU A 265 3.57 -1.67 7.75
C GLU A 265 3.08 -3.12 7.75
N LEU A 266 1.82 -3.35 7.39
CA LEU A 266 1.28 -4.71 7.29
C LEU A 266 1.86 -5.43 6.06
N THR A 267 1.95 -4.73 4.94
CA THR A 267 2.43 -5.28 3.66
C THR A 267 3.88 -5.75 3.79
N ILE A 268 4.77 -4.89 4.27
CA ILE A 268 6.19 -5.20 4.51
C ILE A 268 6.36 -6.30 5.55
N ARG A 269 5.60 -6.27 6.65
CA ARG A 269 5.65 -7.32 7.67
C ARG A 269 5.27 -8.69 7.11
N THR A 270 4.27 -8.73 6.23
CA THR A 270 3.82 -10.00 5.62
C THR A 270 4.88 -10.52 4.65
N HIS A 271 5.47 -9.63 3.85
CA HIS A 271 6.58 -9.96 2.94
C HIS A 271 7.80 -10.54 3.69
N HIS A 272 8.33 -9.85 4.70
CA HIS A 272 9.52 -10.33 5.42
C HIS A 272 9.27 -11.55 6.32
N ARG A 273 8.02 -11.78 6.75
CA ARG A 273 7.70 -13.04 7.44
C ARG A 273 7.68 -14.22 6.48
N GLY A 274 7.49 -14.01 5.18
CA GLY A 274 7.44 -15.04 4.15
C GLY A 274 6.20 -15.95 4.19
N VAL A 275 5.23 -15.69 5.09
CA VAL A 275 4.08 -16.58 5.29
C VAL A 275 2.82 -15.96 4.69
N VAL A 276 2.53 -16.30 3.44
CA VAL A 276 1.24 -16.04 2.76
C VAL A 276 0.46 -17.35 2.72
N ARG A 277 -0.65 -17.43 3.47
CA ARG A 277 -1.43 -18.68 3.61
C ARG A 277 -2.61 -18.78 2.67
N LYS A 278 -3.01 -17.67 2.06
CA LYS A 278 -4.13 -17.60 1.12
C LYS A 278 -3.68 -16.90 -0.14
N ARG A 279 -4.14 -17.38 -1.29
CA ARG A 279 -3.95 -16.70 -2.57
C ARG A 279 -5.22 -16.73 -3.39
N LEU A 280 -5.38 -15.72 -4.24
CA LEU A 280 -6.37 -15.73 -5.30
C LEU A 280 -5.94 -16.78 -6.33
N VAL A 281 -6.82 -17.75 -6.61
CA VAL A 281 -6.56 -18.84 -7.55
C VAL A 281 -7.72 -18.97 -8.54
N PRO A 282 -7.44 -19.33 -9.81
CA PRO A 282 -8.49 -19.69 -10.75
C PRO A 282 -9.17 -21.00 -10.33
N VAL A 283 -10.50 -21.04 -10.45
CA VAL A 283 -11.34 -22.19 -10.14
C VAL A 283 -12.35 -22.44 -11.25
N LEU A 284 -12.65 -23.72 -11.49
CA LEU A 284 -13.74 -24.15 -12.36
C LEU A 284 -14.83 -24.79 -11.51
N PHE A 285 -16.06 -24.34 -11.70
CA PHE A 285 -17.25 -24.89 -11.07
C PHE A 285 -17.83 -26.01 -11.94
N SER A 286 -18.23 -27.09 -11.30
CA SER A 286 -18.92 -28.20 -11.96
C SER A 286 -20.14 -28.60 -11.15
N ALA A 287 -21.27 -28.83 -11.83
CA ALA A 287 -22.45 -29.43 -11.22
C ALA A 287 -22.27 -30.95 -11.02
N ASN A 288 -21.39 -31.59 -11.81
CA ASN A 288 -21.11 -33.02 -11.74
C ASN A 288 -19.73 -33.26 -11.11
N LYS A 289 -19.69 -34.00 -10.01
CA LYS A 289 -18.45 -34.32 -9.26
C LYS A 289 -17.44 -35.14 -10.06
N HIS A 290 -17.89 -35.90 -11.05
CA HIS A 290 -17.05 -36.86 -11.80
C HIS A 290 -16.69 -36.39 -13.21
N ALA A 291 -17.20 -35.25 -13.67
CA ALA A 291 -16.87 -34.71 -14.98
C ALA A 291 -15.59 -33.86 -14.90
N VAL A 292 -14.70 -34.01 -15.89
CA VAL A 292 -13.61 -33.03 -16.10
C VAL A 292 -14.28 -31.72 -16.50
N PRO A 293 -14.13 -30.64 -15.72
CA PRO A 293 -14.83 -29.40 -16.01
C PRO A 293 -14.24 -28.73 -17.26
N GLU A 294 -15.06 -28.54 -18.28
CA GLU A 294 -14.77 -27.66 -19.42
C GLU A 294 -15.24 -26.24 -19.09
N VAL A 295 -14.68 -25.24 -19.77
CA VAL A 295 -15.11 -23.85 -19.62
C VAL A 295 -16.41 -23.65 -20.39
N HIS A 296 -17.45 -23.23 -19.67
CA HIS A 296 -18.78 -22.91 -20.15
C HIS A 296 -19.11 -21.45 -19.83
N PRO A 297 -18.81 -20.49 -20.75
CA PRO A 297 -19.01 -19.06 -20.50
C PRO A 297 -20.47 -18.67 -20.25
N GLN A 298 -21.41 -19.46 -20.76
CA GLN A 298 -22.86 -19.26 -20.64
C GLN A 298 -23.50 -20.00 -19.46
N ALA A 299 -22.72 -20.77 -18.68
CA ALA A 299 -23.26 -21.43 -17.50
C ALA A 299 -23.74 -20.42 -16.44
N ALA A 300 -24.53 -20.89 -15.48
CA ALA A 300 -24.93 -20.05 -14.36
C ALA A 300 -23.69 -19.62 -13.56
N ARG A 301 -23.51 -18.29 -13.43
CA ARG A 301 -22.41 -17.73 -12.65
C ARG A 301 -22.58 -18.02 -11.16
N VAL A 302 -21.48 -18.32 -10.47
CA VAL A 302 -21.46 -18.37 -9.01
C VAL A 302 -21.32 -16.96 -8.47
N PRO A 303 -22.23 -16.46 -7.61
CA PRO A 303 -22.14 -15.11 -7.07
C PRO A 303 -20.80 -14.86 -6.37
N PRO A 304 -20.19 -13.67 -6.52
CA PRO A 304 -19.04 -13.29 -5.73
C PRO A 304 -19.29 -13.47 -4.23
N LEU A 305 -18.24 -13.82 -3.51
CA LEU A 305 -18.19 -14.05 -2.05
C LEU A 305 -18.90 -15.29 -1.54
N SER A 306 -19.42 -16.11 -2.44
CA SER A 306 -19.92 -17.44 -2.08
C SER A 306 -18.85 -18.19 -1.30
N GLU A 307 -19.23 -18.76 -0.15
CA GLU A 307 -18.30 -19.48 0.69
C GLU A 307 -17.95 -20.81 0.04
N VAL A 308 -16.65 -21.09 -0.05
CA VAL A 308 -16.14 -22.39 -0.45
C VAL A 308 -16.13 -23.26 0.80
N ARG A 309 -16.87 -24.36 0.81
CA ARG A 309 -16.95 -25.33 1.92
C ARG A 309 -16.42 -26.67 1.47
N ARG A 310 -15.74 -27.40 2.37
CA ARG A 310 -15.36 -28.79 2.12
C ARG A 310 -16.60 -29.67 2.25
N VAL A 311 -16.85 -30.54 1.27
CA VAL A 311 -17.88 -31.58 1.37
C VAL A 311 -17.45 -32.54 2.47
N ALA A 312 -18.33 -32.84 3.42
CA ALA A 312 -17.99 -33.45 4.71
C ALA A 312 -17.09 -34.70 4.57
N CYS A 313 -15.95 -34.68 5.26
CA CYS A 313 -15.31 -35.90 5.77
C CYS A 313 -15.88 -36.14 7.18
N SER A 314 -16.19 -37.39 7.53
CA SER A 314 -16.93 -37.82 8.74
C SER A 314 -16.29 -37.45 10.09
N GLN A 315 -15.16 -36.73 10.09
CA GLN A 315 -14.44 -36.33 11.29
C GLN A 315 -14.73 -34.87 11.66
N ARG A 316 -14.76 -34.59 12.98
CA ARG A 316 -14.90 -33.25 13.58
C ARG A 316 -13.68 -32.36 13.24
N VAL A 317 -13.51 -31.98 11.98
CA VAL A 317 -12.52 -30.99 11.56
C VAL A 317 -13.06 -29.62 11.92
N ARG A 318 -12.24 -28.77 12.56
CA ARG A 318 -12.60 -27.39 12.92
C ARG A 318 -13.21 -26.70 11.69
N LYS A 319 -14.36 -26.01 11.88
CA LYS A 319 -15.06 -25.22 10.84
C LYS A 319 -14.23 -24.02 10.39
N VAL A 320 -13.14 -24.26 9.68
CA VAL A 320 -12.32 -23.22 9.08
C VAL A 320 -12.71 -23.14 7.62
N THR A 321 -13.27 -22.02 7.19
CA THR A 321 -13.69 -21.82 5.79
C THR A 321 -12.47 -21.88 4.86
N PRO A 322 -12.46 -22.82 3.88
CA PRO A 322 -11.38 -22.94 2.91
C PRO A 322 -11.07 -21.68 2.10
N GLY A 323 -12.11 -20.95 1.70
CA GLY A 323 -11.98 -19.77 0.87
C GLY A 323 -13.31 -19.11 0.53
N ARG A 324 -13.23 -18.07 -0.30
CA ARG A 324 -14.40 -17.34 -0.83
C ARG A 324 -14.21 -17.09 -2.32
N VAL A 325 -15.29 -17.22 -3.08
CA VAL A 325 -15.33 -16.91 -4.51
C VAL A 325 -15.18 -15.39 -4.70
N GLY A 326 -14.45 -14.97 -5.72
CA GLY A 326 -14.35 -13.59 -6.20
C GLY A 326 -15.23 -13.41 -7.44
N SER A 327 -14.69 -12.81 -8.48
CA SER A 327 -15.40 -12.68 -9.76
C SER A 327 -15.56 -14.02 -10.49
N SER A 328 -16.63 -14.13 -11.28
CA SER A 328 -16.92 -15.33 -12.07
C SER A 328 -17.58 -14.99 -13.41
N VAL A 329 -17.28 -15.80 -14.43
CA VAL A 329 -17.90 -15.77 -15.75
C VAL A 329 -18.27 -17.19 -16.11
N GLY A 330 -19.57 -17.44 -16.24
CA GLY A 330 -20.06 -18.80 -16.46
C GLY A 330 -19.65 -19.71 -15.30
N ASN A 331 -19.05 -20.85 -15.61
CA ASN A 331 -18.51 -21.76 -14.62
C ASN A 331 -17.02 -21.53 -14.28
N ALA A 332 -16.39 -20.49 -14.79
CA ALA A 332 -15.03 -20.11 -14.38
C ALA A 332 -15.08 -18.97 -13.37
N GLY A 333 -14.19 -18.99 -12.38
CA GLY A 333 -14.09 -17.90 -11.42
C GLY A 333 -12.73 -17.80 -10.77
N LEU A 334 -12.53 -16.74 -9.99
CA LEU A 334 -11.42 -16.61 -9.07
C LEU A 334 -11.91 -16.92 -7.67
N ALA A 335 -11.06 -17.47 -6.81
CA ALA A 335 -11.38 -17.69 -5.42
C ALA A 335 -10.18 -17.39 -4.54
N LEU A 336 -10.39 -16.67 -3.44
CA LEU A 336 -9.39 -16.50 -2.40
C LEU A 336 -9.38 -17.76 -1.55
N MET A 337 -8.40 -18.63 -1.77
CA MET A 337 -8.30 -19.95 -1.15
C MET A 337 -7.09 -20.04 -0.24
N ARG A 338 -7.20 -20.81 0.84
CA ARG A 338 -6.03 -21.22 1.62
C ARG A 338 -5.18 -22.19 0.81
N LEU A 339 -3.88 -21.94 0.73
CA LEU A 339 -2.95 -22.74 -0.06
C LEU A 339 -2.90 -24.19 0.40
N GLU A 340 -3.00 -24.44 1.72
CA GLU A 340 -3.06 -25.80 2.29
C GLU A 340 -4.18 -26.67 1.68
N HIS A 341 -5.30 -26.07 1.29
CA HIS A 341 -6.42 -26.78 0.66
C HIS A 341 -6.26 -26.93 -0.85
N VAL A 342 -5.60 -25.97 -1.50
CA VAL A 342 -5.28 -26.04 -2.93
C VAL A 342 -4.23 -27.12 -3.17
N GLU A 343 -3.16 -27.13 -2.37
CA GLU A 343 -2.10 -28.15 -2.42
C GLU A 343 -2.67 -29.55 -2.20
N ALA A 344 -3.54 -29.71 -1.19
CA ALA A 344 -4.20 -30.99 -0.93
C ALA A 344 -5.09 -31.45 -2.11
N PHE A 345 -5.80 -30.53 -2.78
CA PHE A 345 -6.61 -30.85 -3.96
C PHE A 345 -5.75 -31.22 -5.18
N VAL A 346 -4.62 -30.52 -5.39
CA VAL A 346 -3.69 -30.83 -6.49
C VAL A 346 -3.04 -32.20 -6.27
N ALA A 347 -2.60 -32.50 -5.04
CA ALA A 347 -2.00 -33.78 -4.69
C ALA A 347 -2.97 -34.97 -4.85
N GLN A 348 -4.29 -34.75 -4.80
CA GLN A 348 -5.27 -35.82 -5.02
C GLN A 348 -5.43 -36.26 -6.46
N ARG A 349 -5.13 -35.39 -7.43
CA ARG A 349 -5.04 -35.84 -8.83
C ARG A 349 -3.98 -36.94 -9.00
N ASP A 350 -3.05 -37.07 -8.04
CA ASP A 350 -2.01 -38.10 -7.98
C ASP A 350 -2.33 -39.30 -7.05
N GLY A 351 -3.57 -39.45 -6.54
CA GLY A 351 -4.05 -40.72 -5.95
C GLY A 351 -4.37 -40.75 -4.43
N ALA A 352 -4.72 -39.63 -3.79
CA ALA A 352 -5.24 -39.61 -2.40
C ALA A 352 -6.76 -39.30 -2.35
N GLU A 353 -7.39 -39.41 -1.15
CA GLU A 353 -8.84 -39.25 -0.81
C GLU A 353 -9.63 -38.22 -1.65
N GLU A 354 -10.97 -38.21 -1.71
CA GLU A 354 -11.71 -37.19 -2.52
C GLU A 354 -11.92 -35.87 -1.73
N ILE A 355 -11.16 -34.79 -2.00
CA ILE A 355 -11.47 -33.42 -1.54
C ILE A 355 -12.38 -32.79 -2.59
N ALA A 356 -13.66 -32.74 -2.26
CA ALA A 356 -14.63 -31.93 -2.98
C ALA A 356 -14.92 -30.63 -2.23
N PHE A 357 -15.10 -29.55 -2.99
CA PHE A 357 -15.60 -28.28 -2.48
C PHE A 357 -17.00 -28.01 -3.01
N GLN A 358 -17.82 -27.34 -2.21
CA GLN A 358 -19.14 -26.84 -2.59
C GLN A 358 -19.23 -25.36 -2.29
N THR A 359 -19.89 -24.63 -3.17
CA THR A 359 -20.27 -23.24 -2.94
C THR A 359 -21.65 -23.24 -2.34
N SER A 360 -21.81 -22.69 -1.13
CA SER A 360 -23.14 -22.32 -0.66
C SER A 360 -23.49 -20.96 -1.25
N ALA A 361 -24.68 -20.83 -1.84
CA ALA A 361 -25.23 -19.51 -2.12
C ALA A 361 -25.21 -18.70 -0.83
N ALA A 362 -24.79 -17.44 -0.91
CA ALA A 362 -24.96 -16.53 0.21
C ALA A 362 -26.47 -16.31 0.37
N ASP A 363 -27.13 -17.07 1.25
CA ASP A 363 -28.50 -16.81 1.68
C ASP A 363 -28.53 -15.44 2.38
N GLY A 364 -28.79 -14.39 1.61
CA GLY A 364 -28.87 -13.01 2.11
C GLY A 364 -28.32 -11.97 1.13
N LYS A 365 -28.56 -10.68 1.44
CA LYS A 365 -27.89 -9.57 0.75
C LYS A 365 -26.37 -9.79 0.78
N PRO A 366 -25.63 -9.55 -0.32
CA PRO A 366 -24.18 -9.70 -0.34
C PRO A 366 -23.54 -8.86 0.77
N ILE A 367 -22.55 -9.44 1.46
CA ILE A 367 -21.96 -8.83 2.67
C ILE A 367 -21.41 -7.42 2.43
N TYR A 368 -21.06 -7.03 1.20
CA TYR A 368 -20.65 -5.66 0.88
C TYR A 368 -21.79 -4.68 0.80
N GLN A 369 -22.98 -5.07 0.33
CA GLN A 369 -24.14 -4.20 0.47
C GLN A 369 -24.45 -4.00 1.95
N GLN A 370 -24.29 -5.04 2.78
CA GLN A 370 -24.45 -4.89 4.23
C GLN A 370 -23.32 -4.05 4.86
N LEU A 371 -22.07 -4.19 4.41
CA LEU A 371 -20.93 -3.40 4.89
C LEU A 371 -21.01 -1.96 4.41
N GLU A 372 -21.48 -1.70 3.19
CA GLU A 372 -21.71 -0.38 2.63
C GLU A 372 -22.89 0.28 3.35
N GLU A 373 -24.02 -0.41 3.53
CA GLU A 373 -25.12 0.05 4.37
C GLU A 373 -24.65 0.32 5.82
N LEU A 374 -23.79 -0.52 6.38
CA LEU A 374 -23.21 -0.31 7.73
C LEU A 374 -22.20 0.84 7.78
N GLU A 375 -21.38 1.01 6.75
CA GLU A 375 -20.42 2.12 6.65
C GLU A 375 -21.17 3.44 6.47
N GLU A 376 -22.15 3.50 5.57
CA GLU A 376 -23.05 4.64 5.41
C GLU A 376 -23.79 4.96 6.72
N TYR A 377 -24.24 3.92 7.43
CA TYR A 377 -24.85 4.08 8.74
C TYR A 377 -23.86 4.60 9.79
N ASN A 378 -22.63 4.11 9.81
CA ASN A 378 -21.58 4.58 10.70
C ASN A 378 -21.18 6.04 10.41
N ASP A 379 -21.05 6.42 9.14
CA ASP A 379 -20.80 7.80 8.73
C ASP A 379 -21.95 8.72 9.18
N MET A 380 -23.19 8.26 9.01
CA MET A 380 -24.38 8.97 9.50
C MET A 380 -24.37 9.10 11.03
N LEU A 381 -23.97 8.05 11.75
CA LEU A 381 -23.81 8.07 13.20
C LEU A 381 -22.71 9.04 13.63
N GLU A 382 -21.56 9.07 12.96
CA GLU A 382 -20.49 10.03 13.26
C GLU A 382 -20.97 11.47 13.11
N VAL A 383 -21.68 11.80 12.02
CA VAL A 383 -22.26 13.14 11.82
C VAL A 383 -23.26 13.48 12.93
N LYS A 384 -24.13 12.53 13.32
CA LYS A 384 -25.08 12.72 14.44
C LYS A 384 -24.34 12.96 15.75
N LEU A 385 -23.28 12.20 16.01
CA LEU A 385 -22.48 12.25 17.23
C LEU A 385 -21.71 13.58 17.31
N GLN A 386 -21.17 14.08 16.21
CA GLN A 386 -20.57 15.41 16.13
C GLN A 386 -21.59 16.54 16.39
N ARG A 387 -22.79 16.46 15.81
CA ARG A 387 -23.87 17.43 16.07
C ARG A 387 -24.31 17.42 17.53
N ALA A 388 -24.44 16.22 18.12
CA ALA A 388 -24.75 16.06 19.54
C ALA A 388 -23.67 16.67 20.43
N HIS A 389 -22.39 16.39 20.16
CA HIS A 389 -21.26 17.00 20.87
C HIS A 389 -21.26 18.54 20.77
N LYS A 390 -21.57 19.10 19.60
CA LYS A 390 -21.66 20.57 19.42
C LYS A 390 -22.79 21.17 20.24
N ARG A 391 -23.97 20.53 20.26
CA ARG A 391 -25.09 20.94 21.13
C ARG A 391 -24.73 20.84 22.61
N LEU A 392 -24.06 19.76 23.01
CA LEU A 392 -23.66 19.55 24.41
C LEU A 392 -22.62 20.59 24.85
N ARG A 393 -21.68 20.96 23.96
CA ARG A 393 -20.76 22.09 24.21
C ARG A 393 -21.51 23.41 24.37
N ARG A 394 -22.49 23.70 23.52
CA ARG A 394 -23.33 24.90 23.63
C ARG A 394 -24.11 24.94 24.95
N MET A 395 -24.80 23.87 25.30
CA MET A 395 -25.53 23.77 26.58
C MET A 395 -24.61 23.92 27.79
N LYS A 396 -23.37 23.39 27.74
CA LYS A 396 -22.38 23.59 28.81
C LYS A 396 -22.00 25.05 28.97
N VAL A 397 -21.84 25.79 27.86
CA VAL A 397 -21.57 27.23 27.89
C VAL A 397 -22.77 27.99 28.44
N GLU A 398 -23.98 27.74 27.95
CA GLU A 398 -25.21 28.37 28.44
C GLU A 398 -25.43 28.11 29.93
N ARG A 399 -25.23 26.87 30.39
CA ARG A 399 -25.26 26.52 31.83
C ARG A 399 -24.25 27.34 32.63
N ASN A 400 -23.01 27.47 32.15
CA ASN A 400 -21.99 28.24 32.88
C ASN A 400 -22.37 29.72 32.97
N VAL A 401 -22.92 30.31 31.90
CA VAL A 401 -23.42 31.69 31.90
C VAL A 401 -24.60 31.86 32.87
N LEU A 402 -25.52 30.89 32.91
CA LEU A 402 -26.65 30.92 33.84
C LEU A 402 -26.20 30.77 35.29
N LEU A 403 -25.20 29.92 35.56
CA LEU A 403 -24.61 29.78 36.89
C LEU A 403 -23.94 31.08 37.35
N GLU A 404 -23.19 31.74 36.46
CA GLU A 404 -22.56 33.03 36.77
C GLU A 404 -23.62 34.12 37.05
N ARG A 405 -24.69 34.17 36.26
CA ARG A 405 -25.84 35.06 36.54
C ARG A 405 -26.52 34.75 37.86
N PHE A 406 -26.69 33.47 38.19
CA PHE A 406 -27.30 33.04 39.45
C PHE A 406 -26.43 33.40 40.68
N GLU A 407 -25.11 33.28 40.55
CA GLU A 407 -24.17 33.74 41.58
C GLU A 407 -24.23 35.26 41.76
N GLN A 408 -24.36 36.02 40.66
CA GLN A 408 -24.53 37.47 40.69
C GLN A 408 -25.83 37.90 41.39
N THR A 409 -26.97 37.25 41.12
CA THR A 409 -28.23 37.54 41.83
C THR A 409 -28.16 37.14 43.29
N LYS A 410 -27.55 36.00 43.64
CA LYS A 410 -27.32 35.65 45.06
C LYS A 410 -26.43 36.67 45.78
N GLN A 411 -25.40 37.19 45.11
CA GLN A 411 -24.57 38.26 45.69
C GLN A 411 -25.36 39.55 45.88
N TYR A 412 -26.30 39.85 44.98
CA TYR A 412 -27.19 41.01 45.07
C TYR A 412 -28.17 40.86 46.24
N GLU A 413 -28.88 39.74 46.35
CA GLU A 413 -29.79 39.45 47.47
C GLU A 413 -29.06 39.48 48.83
N LYS A 414 -27.82 38.98 48.87
CA LYS A 414 -26.99 39.04 50.09
C LYS A 414 -26.57 40.48 50.44
N ARG A 415 -26.39 41.36 49.45
CA ARG A 415 -26.11 42.80 49.68
C ARG A 415 -27.36 43.57 50.13
N ASP A 416 -28.53 43.29 49.56
CA ASP A 416 -29.81 43.89 49.99
C ASP A 416 -30.17 43.47 51.43
N SER A 417 -29.89 42.22 51.82
CA SER A 417 -30.12 41.76 53.21
C SER A 417 -29.22 42.43 54.26
N MET A 418 -28.17 43.16 53.85
CA MET A 418 -27.31 43.95 54.73
C MET A 418 -27.54 45.48 54.62
N SER A 419 -28.54 45.90 53.85
CA SER A 419 -28.86 47.30 53.56
C SER A 419 -30.35 47.57 53.73
N SER A 420 -30.82 47.58 54.98
CA SER A 420 -32.09 48.24 55.30
C SER A 420 -31.83 49.75 55.43
N ASP A 421 -32.13 50.53 54.40
CA ASP A 421 -32.95 51.74 54.54
C ASP A 421 -33.16 52.48 53.20
N SER A 422 -34.39 53.01 53.09
CA SER A 422 -34.94 53.98 52.13
C SER A 422 -35.57 53.48 50.82
N ASP A 423 -36.89 53.71 50.77
CA ASP A 423 -37.83 53.57 49.66
C ASP A 423 -37.45 54.35 48.39
N THR A 424 -37.50 53.70 47.22
CA THR A 424 -37.86 54.38 45.96
C THR A 424 -38.42 53.38 44.92
N PRO A 425 -39.50 53.69 44.17
CA PRO A 425 -40.16 52.71 43.30
C PRO A 425 -39.35 52.41 42.03
N LEU A 426 -39.11 51.13 41.75
CA LEU A 426 -38.41 50.65 40.56
C LEU A 426 -39.24 50.90 39.29
N LYS A 427 -38.72 51.78 38.42
CA LYS A 427 -39.20 51.98 37.06
C LYS A 427 -38.67 50.83 36.19
N ASN A 428 -39.57 49.97 35.74
CA ASN A 428 -39.29 49.00 34.67
C ASN A 428 -38.91 49.74 33.39
N THR A 429 -37.63 49.68 33.03
CA THR A 429 -37.17 50.08 31.69
C THR A 429 -36.19 49.05 31.19
N PHE A 430 -36.66 48.19 30.27
CA PHE A 430 -35.82 47.34 29.44
C PHE A 430 -34.97 48.22 28.51
N PRO A 431 -33.64 48.04 28.45
CA PRO A 431 -32.86 48.56 27.34
C PRO A 431 -32.94 47.57 26.18
N GLN A 432 -33.59 47.99 25.10
CA GLN A 432 -33.46 47.37 23.79
C GLN A 432 -32.03 47.62 23.27
N VAL A 433 -31.28 46.57 22.98
CA VAL A 433 -30.00 46.70 22.28
C VAL A 433 -30.23 46.33 20.83
N SER A 434 -30.25 47.36 19.99
CA SER A 434 -30.20 47.26 18.54
C SER A 434 -28.80 46.92 18.05
N ASP A 435 -28.74 46.19 16.95
CA ASP A 435 -27.55 45.82 16.22
C ASP A 435 -26.69 47.02 15.76
N ASN A 436 -25.40 46.72 15.63
CA ASN A 436 -24.36 47.45 14.90
C ASN A 436 -23.75 48.71 15.55
N GLU A 437 -22.55 48.54 16.12
CA GLU A 437 -21.44 49.39 15.72
C GLU A 437 -20.08 48.70 15.89
N VAL A 438 -19.33 48.64 14.77
CA VAL A 438 -17.99 48.11 14.64
C VAL A 438 -17.01 49.28 14.77
N VAL A 439 -16.12 49.31 15.78
CA VAL A 439 -14.80 49.97 15.61
C VAL A 439 -13.69 49.23 16.36
N ARG A 440 -12.64 48.98 15.58
CA ARG A 440 -11.34 48.37 15.89
C ARG A 440 -10.53 49.14 16.95
N LYS A 441 -9.79 48.44 17.82
CA LYS A 441 -8.49 48.92 18.32
C LYS A 441 -7.50 47.78 18.63
N ARG A 442 -6.45 47.79 17.80
CA ARG A 442 -5.02 47.40 17.94
C ARG A 442 -4.58 46.29 18.92
N ARG A 443 -3.88 45.32 18.32
CA ARG A 443 -2.90 44.40 18.89
C ARG A 443 -1.83 45.12 19.73
N VAL A 444 -1.62 44.64 20.95
CA VAL A 444 -0.31 44.58 21.61
C VAL A 444 -0.15 43.16 22.13
N GLY A 445 0.99 42.54 21.80
CA GLY A 445 1.27 41.14 22.10
C GLY A 445 1.50 40.86 23.58
N CYS A 446 1.13 39.67 24.01
CA CYS A 446 1.72 39.02 25.17
C CYS A 446 1.83 37.53 24.87
N THR A 447 3.07 37.05 24.92
CA THR A 447 3.49 35.66 24.88
C THR A 447 2.94 34.92 26.09
N GLN A 448 2.36 33.74 25.90
CA GLN A 448 2.45 32.68 26.90
C GLN A 448 2.09 31.30 26.34
N SER A 449 2.91 30.36 26.79
CA SER A 449 3.02 28.95 26.48
C SER A 449 1.96 28.06 27.16
N ASN A 450 1.81 26.88 26.57
CA ASN A 450 1.39 25.59 27.15
C ASN A 450 -0.10 25.24 27.24
N GLY A 451 -0.43 24.16 26.50
CA GLY A 451 -0.78 22.89 27.16
C GLY A 451 -2.27 22.57 27.27
N SER A 452 -2.85 21.99 26.22
CA SER A 452 -4.15 21.31 26.32
C SER A 452 -3.96 19.80 26.52
N THR A 453 -4.13 19.37 27.76
CA THR A 453 -4.42 17.98 28.14
C THR A 453 -5.84 17.62 27.70
N THR A 454 -5.99 16.63 26.83
CA THR A 454 -7.26 15.93 26.58
C THR A 454 -7.32 14.63 27.39
N PRO A 455 -8.48 14.24 27.96
CA PRO A 455 -8.61 13.00 28.71
C PRO A 455 -8.73 11.81 27.74
N ARG A 456 -7.87 10.80 27.91
CA ARG A 456 -7.97 9.52 27.19
C ARG A 456 -8.98 8.60 27.89
N GLN A 457 -9.90 8.05 27.10
CA GLN A 457 -10.77 6.94 27.48
C GLN A 457 -9.94 5.64 27.62
N ALA A 458 -10.32 4.83 28.60
CA ALA A 458 -9.68 3.56 28.93
C ALA A 458 -10.05 2.48 27.89
N GLY A 459 -9.03 1.83 27.32
CA GLY A 459 -9.14 0.60 26.55
C GLY A 459 -8.33 -0.51 27.22
N GLU A 460 -8.86 -1.73 27.19
CA GLU A 460 -8.36 -2.95 27.82
C GLU A 460 -6.90 -3.34 27.43
N PRO A 461 -6.19 -4.11 28.28
CA PRO A 461 -4.74 -4.27 28.16
C PRO A 461 -4.35 -5.34 27.12
N GLY A 462 -3.88 -4.89 25.96
CA GLY A 462 -3.19 -5.74 24.98
C GLY A 462 -1.76 -6.09 25.43
N GLY A 463 -1.46 -7.39 25.52
CA GLY A 463 -0.18 -7.93 25.97
C GLY A 463 1.05 -7.37 25.23
N ARG A 464 2.05 -6.93 25.99
CA ARG A 464 3.37 -6.50 25.48
C ARG A 464 4.18 -7.73 25.04
N LYS A 465 4.69 -7.70 23.80
CA LYS A 465 5.72 -8.65 23.34
C LYS A 465 7.04 -8.41 24.10
N PRO A 466 7.85 -9.46 24.32
CA PRO A 466 9.16 -9.32 24.96
C PRO A 466 10.08 -8.47 24.08
N ARG A 467 10.81 -7.54 24.71
CA ARG A 467 11.87 -6.77 24.04
C ARG A 467 13.01 -7.72 23.71
N ALA A 468 13.67 -7.52 22.56
CA ALA A 468 14.90 -8.23 22.23
C ALA A 468 15.89 -8.15 23.40
N GLU A 469 16.52 -9.29 23.74
CA GLU A 469 17.54 -9.35 24.78
C GLU A 469 18.69 -8.42 24.38
N LYS A 470 18.87 -7.36 25.17
CA LYS A 470 20.03 -6.47 25.05
C LYS A 470 21.22 -7.21 25.65
N ASP A 471 22.38 -7.09 25.00
CA ASP A 471 23.65 -7.62 25.52
C ASP A 471 23.78 -7.27 27.02
N PRO A 472 23.91 -8.27 27.92
CA PRO A 472 24.05 -8.04 29.35
C PRO A 472 25.20 -7.11 29.72
N ASN A 473 26.22 -7.00 28.87
CA ASN A 473 27.42 -6.20 29.09
C ASN A 473 27.36 -4.79 28.47
N ALA A 474 26.24 -4.42 27.83
CA ALA A 474 26.09 -3.07 27.28
C ALA A 474 25.99 -2.03 28.42
N PRO A 475 26.82 -0.97 28.42
CA PRO A 475 26.72 0.12 29.39
C PRO A 475 25.30 0.70 29.45
N LYS A 476 24.80 1.03 30.64
CA LYS A 476 23.45 1.59 30.84
C LYS A 476 23.49 3.11 30.72
N ARG A 477 22.58 3.68 29.92
CA ARG A 477 22.41 5.13 29.81
C ARG A 477 22.08 5.74 31.18
N PRO A 478 22.70 6.88 31.55
CA PRO A 478 22.43 7.52 32.82
C PRO A 478 21.02 8.12 32.85
N ALA A 479 20.49 8.28 34.05
CA ALA A 479 19.15 8.80 34.25
C ALA A 479 19.13 10.33 34.01
N ASN A 480 18.04 10.86 33.43
CA ASN A 480 17.87 12.31 33.22
C ASN A 480 17.96 13.08 34.54
N ALA A 481 18.36 14.36 34.52
CA ALA A 481 18.51 15.26 35.66
C ALA A 481 17.36 15.20 36.68
N PHE A 482 16.10 15.12 36.23
CA PHE A 482 14.94 14.97 37.12
C PHE A 482 14.92 13.62 37.88
N VAL A 483 15.37 12.55 37.23
CA VAL A 483 15.42 11.22 37.85
C VAL A 483 16.60 11.14 38.83
N LEU A 484 17.72 11.79 38.53
CA LEU A 484 18.84 11.96 39.47
C LEU A 484 18.40 12.75 40.70
N TYR A 485 17.66 13.85 40.51
CA TYR A 485 17.00 14.58 41.59
C TYR A 485 16.10 13.68 42.45
N CYS A 486 15.27 12.86 41.82
CA CYS A 486 14.42 11.91 42.53
C CYS A 486 15.25 10.86 43.30
N GLN A 487 16.41 10.42 42.81
CA GLN A 487 17.24 9.42 43.48
C GLN A 487 17.92 10.00 44.73
N VAL A 488 18.35 11.26 44.68
CA VAL A 488 18.99 11.96 45.80
C VAL A 488 17.97 12.38 46.86
N GLU A 489 16.80 12.89 46.46
CA GLU A 489 15.82 13.44 47.42
C GLU A 489 14.84 12.42 48.00
N ARG A 490 14.63 11.27 47.34
CA ARG A 490 13.78 10.19 47.89
C ARG A 490 14.21 9.72 49.28
N PRO A 491 15.50 9.41 49.56
CA PRO A 491 15.92 8.99 50.89
C PRO A 491 15.80 10.12 51.93
N ASN A 492 15.99 11.38 51.54
CA ASN A 492 15.81 12.53 52.42
C ASN A 492 14.34 12.70 52.84
N ILE A 493 13.39 12.48 51.92
CA ILE A 493 11.96 12.59 52.23
C ILE A 493 11.46 11.35 53.00
N LYS A 494 12.03 10.16 52.75
CA LYS A 494 11.70 8.94 53.51
C LYS A 494 12.22 8.98 54.95
N SER A 495 13.39 9.55 55.19
CA SER A 495 13.95 9.72 56.54
C SER A 495 13.22 10.81 57.35
N ALA A 496 12.55 11.76 56.67
CA ALA A 496 11.68 12.76 57.28
C ALA A 496 10.29 12.23 57.71
N GLY A 497 10.08 10.90 57.74
CA GLY A 497 8.94 10.26 58.41
C GLY A 497 7.59 10.30 57.66
N THR A 498 7.58 10.43 56.34
CA THR A 498 6.32 10.45 55.56
C THR A 498 6.03 9.07 54.93
N GLU A 499 5.03 8.35 55.44
CA GLU A 499 4.52 7.09 54.87
C GLU A 499 3.62 7.34 53.64
N LEU A 500 4.18 7.96 52.59
CA LEU A 500 3.48 8.16 51.32
C LEU A 500 3.76 7.00 50.35
N SER A 501 2.75 6.60 49.58
CA SER A 501 2.90 5.60 48.53
C SER A 501 3.95 6.03 47.50
N SER A 502 4.74 5.08 46.96
CA SER A 502 5.81 5.36 45.99
C SER A 502 5.32 6.17 44.76
N SER A 503 4.06 6.00 44.36
CA SER A 503 3.45 6.76 43.27
C SER A 503 3.11 8.21 43.65
N GLU A 504 2.75 8.46 44.90
CA GLU A 504 2.39 9.79 45.42
C GLU A 504 3.63 10.62 45.71
N LEU A 505 4.66 9.99 46.28
CA LEU A 505 5.99 10.58 46.45
C LEU A 505 6.57 11.07 45.11
N THR A 506 6.42 10.25 44.05
CA THR A 506 6.89 10.63 42.70
C THR A 506 6.15 11.85 42.15
N ARG A 507 4.83 11.98 42.42
CA ARG A 507 4.05 13.16 42.01
C ARG A 507 4.46 14.41 42.79
N SER A 508 4.68 14.30 44.10
CA SER A 508 5.09 15.44 44.94
C SER A 508 6.48 15.96 44.57
N MET A 509 7.43 15.06 44.26
CA MET A 509 8.76 15.46 43.75
C MET A 509 8.68 16.15 42.39
N GLY A 510 7.74 15.77 41.52
CA GLY A 510 7.51 16.47 40.25
C GLY A 510 7.04 17.92 40.43
N VAL A 511 6.24 18.19 41.47
CA VAL A 511 5.81 19.55 41.84
C VAL A 511 6.98 20.34 42.41
N LYS A 512 7.75 19.75 43.34
CA LYS A 512 8.95 20.37 43.92
C LYS A 512 10.02 20.68 42.87
N TRP A 513 10.25 19.78 41.92
CA TRP A 513 11.15 20.01 40.79
C TRP A 513 10.71 21.21 39.93
N ARG A 514 9.42 21.41 39.67
CA ARG A 514 8.99 22.59 38.91
C ARG A 514 9.25 23.89 39.66
N GLY A 515 9.05 23.90 40.98
CA GLY A 515 9.26 25.06 41.86
C GLY A 515 10.71 25.39 42.22
N LEU A 516 11.67 24.48 41.99
CA LEU A 516 13.09 24.70 42.31
C LEU A 516 13.70 25.86 41.47
N PRO A 517 14.50 26.75 42.08
CA PRO A 517 15.19 27.83 41.37
C PRO A 517 16.19 27.26 40.35
N LYS A 518 16.54 28.07 39.35
CA LYS A 518 17.40 27.63 38.24
C LYS A 518 18.78 27.16 38.73
N ASP A 519 19.33 27.82 39.76
CA ASP A 519 20.66 27.52 40.30
C ASP A 519 20.72 26.16 41.01
N GLU A 520 19.63 25.75 41.67
CA GLU A 520 19.55 24.43 42.31
C GLU A 520 19.26 23.32 41.30
N LYS A 521 18.51 23.61 40.23
CA LYS A 521 18.35 22.69 39.09
C LYS A 521 19.66 22.47 38.36
N GLN A 522 20.51 23.50 38.26
CA GLN A 522 21.79 23.44 37.56
C GLN A 522 22.69 22.34 38.12
N LYS A 523 22.72 22.16 39.45
CA LYS A 523 23.48 21.07 40.11
C LYS A 523 23.15 19.67 39.57
N TYR A 524 21.89 19.43 39.22
CA TYR A 524 21.43 18.15 38.67
C TYR A 524 21.66 18.03 37.17
N TYR A 525 21.70 19.14 36.44
CA TYR A 525 22.14 19.17 35.04
C TYR A 525 23.64 18.90 34.95
N ASP A 526 24.47 19.54 35.78
CA ASP A 526 25.91 19.30 35.83
C ASP A 526 26.24 17.85 36.22
N LEU A 527 25.46 17.27 37.15
CA LEU A 527 25.58 15.86 37.53
C LEU A 527 25.20 14.93 36.36
N TYR A 528 24.14 15.26 35.62
CA TYR A 528 23.74 14.51 34.42
C TYR A 528 24.81 14.57 33.33
N GLU A 529 25.41 15.73 33.09
CA GLU A 529 26.49 15.90 32.11
C GLU A 529 27.73 15.08 32.49
N ARG A 530 28.09 15.06 33.78
CA ARG A 530 29.19 14.22 34.29
C ARG A 530 28.92 12.73 34.09
N GLU A 531 27.71 12.27 34.39
CA GLU A 531 27.28 10.88 34.21
C GLU A 531 27.20 10.49 32.72
N MET A 532 26.75 11.40 31.86
CA MET A 532 26.74 11.24 30.40
C MET A 532 28.16 11.14 29.84
N ALA A 533 29.10 11.94 30.34
CA ALA A 533 30.51 11.86 29.94
C ALA A 533 31.15 10.53 30.37
N ARG A 534 30.78 10.00 31.55
CA ARG A 534 31.22 8.65 31.97
C ARG A 534 30.64 7.57 31.06
N TYR A 535 29.34 7.61 30.80
CA TYR A 535 28.66 6.68 29.90
C TYR A 535 29.25 6.71 28.48
N GLN A 536 29.61 7.89 27.98
CA GLN A 536 30.23 8.01 26.66
C GLN A 536 31.59 7.30 26.63
N ARG A 537 32.45 7.50 27.64
CA ARG A 537 33.73 6.78 27.77
C ARG A 537 33.55 5.26 27.89
N GLU A 538 32.57 4.81 28.67
CA GLU A 538 32.22 3.38 28.79
C GLU A 538 31.73 2.80 27.46
N MET A 539 30.91 3.56 26.72
CA MET A 539 30.41 3.15 25.40
C MET A 539 31.52 3.10 24.34
N ASP A 540 32.49 4.00 24.39
CA ASP A 540 33.63 4.01 23.47
C ASP A 540 34.54 2.80 23.76
N SER A 541 34.75 2.47 25.03
CA SER A 541 35.44 1.23 25.44
C SER A 541 34.66 -0.03 25.03
N TYR A 542 33.33 -0.02 25.15
CA TYR A 542 32.46 -1.15 24.76
C TYR A 542 32.46 -1.37 23.25
N LYS A 543 32.39 -0.29 22.44
CA LYS A 543 32.51 -0.37 20.99
C LYS A 543 33.88 -0.88 20.55
N GLY A 544 34.96 -0.44 21.22
CA GLY A 544 36.30 -0.96 20.99
C GLY A 544 36.42 -2.46 21.29
N ALA A 545 35.80 -2.93 22.38
CA ALA A 545 35.78 -4.35 22.74
C ALA A 545 34.95 -5.23 21.79
N ILE A 546 33.87 -4.70 21.21
CA ILE A 546 33.10 -5.39 20.16
C ILE A 546 33.91 -5.46 18.86
N ALA A 547 34.56 -4.36 18.46
CA ALA A 547 35.40 -4.33 17.26
C ALA A 547 36.62 -5.28 17.35
N ALA A 548 37.15 -5.52 18.55
CA ALA A 548 38.21 -6.50 18.78
C ALA A 548 37.75 -7.97 18.77
N LYS A 549 36.43 -8.24 18.80
CA LYS A 549 35.84 -9.58 18.80
C LYS A 549 35.39 -10.06 17.42
N GLU A 550 35.41 -9.22 16.39
CA GLU A 550 35.12 -9.63 15.02
C GLU A 550 36.38 -10.24 14.36
N PRO A 551 36.30 -11.45 13.74
CA PRO A 551 37.46 -12.07 13.10
C PRO A 551 37.86 -11.32 11.83
N ARG A 552 39.14 -10.95 11.73
CA ARG A 552 39.74 -10.33 10.54
C ARG A 552 39.65 -11.31 9.36
N SER A 553 38.84 -10.98 8.36
CA SER A 553 38.91 -11.61 7.03
C SER A 553 40.22 -11.22 6.35
N SER A 554 40.97 -12.22 5.87
CA SER A 554 42.27 -12.07 5.21
C SER A 554 42.22 -11.17 3.96
N PRO A 555 43.29 -10.40 3.66
CA PRO A 555 43.41 -9.66 2.41
C PRO A 555 43.81 -10.59 1.24
N ILE A 556 43.23 -10.35 0.06
CA ILE A 556 43.68 -10.94 -1.22
C ILE A 556 44.91 -10.16 -1.68
N ALA A 557 45.91 -10.91 -2.18
CA ALA A 557 47.29 -10.50 -2.44
C ALA A 557 47.49 -9.41 -3.53
N GLU A 558 48.53 -8.59 -3.33
CA GLU A 558 49.05 -7.56 -4.23
C GLU A 558 50.03 -8.14 -5.29
N PRO A 559 50.24 -7.48 -6.45
CA PRO A 559 51.36 -7.77 -7.35
C PRO A 559 52.56 -6.86 -7.00
N ILE A 560 53.73 -7.47 -6.71
CA ILE A 560 55.00 -6.76 -6.47
C ILE A 560 55.95 -6.97 -7.65
N GLU A 561 56.52 -5.87 -8.14
CA GLU A 561 57.65 -5.77 -9.05
C GLU A 561 58.95 -6.16 -8.33
N ASP A 562 59.75 -7.05 -8.93
CA ASP A 562 61.12 -7.32 -8.47
C ASP A 562 62.13 -6.47 -9.25
N GLY A 563 62.99 -5.77 -8.50
CA GLY A 563 64.24 -5.16 -8.97
C GLY A 563 65.37 -6.18 -9.17
N PRO A 564 66.49 -5.77 -9.79
CA PRO A 564 67.48 -6.68 -10.38
C PRO A 564 68.46 -7.30 -9.35
N PRO A 565 69.08 -8.46 -9.68
CA PRO A 565 69.90 -9.24 -8.76
C PRO A 565 71.42 -8.97 -8.91
N GLU A 566 72.16 -9.18 -7.81
CA GLU A 566 73.61 -9.41 -7.76
C GLU A 566 73.93 -10.86 -7.29
N PRO A 567 75.13 -11.39 -7.58
CA PRO A 567 75.34 -12.79 -7.97
C PRO A 567 75.69 -13.77 -6.82
N PRO A 568 75.70 -15.09 -7.09
CA PRO A 568 75.88 -16.12 -6.08
C PRO A 568 77.32 -16.68 -6.01
N GLU A 569 77.74 -17.08 -4.82
CA GLU A 569 78.86 -18.02 -4.61
C GLU A 569 78.35 -19.29 -3.91
N THR A 570 78.63 -20.43 -4.58
CA THR A 570 79.04 -21.77 -4.11
C THR A 570 78.50 -22.27 -2.74
N ASP A 571 78.05 -23.51 -2.60
CA ASP A 571 78.82 -24.72 -2.92
C ASP A 571 77.96 -26.00 -2.77
N GLN A 572 78.26 -27.00 -3.63
CA GLN A 572 78.36 -28.47 -3.42
C GLN A 572 77.56 -29.13 -2.26
N THR A 573 76.90 -30.29 -2.36
CA THR A 573 77.14 -31.52 -3.15
C THR A 573 76.00 -32.53 -2.84
N SER A 574 75.52 -33.27 -3.86
CA SER A 574 75.52 -34.75 -3.99
C SER A 574 74.29 -35.45 -3.35
N ASP A 575 73.61 -36.44 -3.93
CA ASP A 575 73.90 -37.40 -4.99
C ASP A 575 72.61 -37.96 -5.65
N ALA A 576 72.72 -38.29 -6.94
CA ALA A 576 72.17 -39.45 -7.70
C ALA A 576 70.63 -39.70 -7.73
N VAL A 577 69.94 -40.04 -8.83
CA VAL A 577 70.20 -40.91 -10.00
C VAL A 577 69.21 -40.53 -11.14
N THR A 578 69.65 -40.61 -12.40
CA THR A 578 68.96 -40.40 -13.71
C THR A 578 68.04 -41.57 -14.14
N PRO A 579 67.43 -41.66 -15.36
CA PRO A 579 67.23 -40.72 -16.49
C PRO A 579 65.73 -40.62 -16.92
N THR A 580 65.26 -39.77 -17.87
CA THR A 580 65.24 -40.06 -19.33
C THR A 580 64.51 -38.95 -20.11
N THR A 581 65.12 -38.51 -21.24
CA THR A 581 64.60 -37.84 -22.48
C THR A 581 63.94 -36.45 -22.39
N ALA A 582 64.55 -35.37 -22.90
CA ALA A 582 64.81 -34.94 -24.31
C ALA A 582 63.52 -34.49 -25.03
N ILE A 583 63.37 -33.25 -25.51
CA ILE A 583 63.80 -32.68 -26.82
C ILE A 583 63.37 -31.18 -26.79
N GLU A 584 64.28 -30.19 -26.90
CA GLU A 584 64.58 -29.36 -28.11
C GLU A 584 63.37 -28.55 -28.67
N ARG A 585 63.36 -27.24 -28.97
CA ARG A 585 64.38 -26.32 -29.55
C ARG A 585 63.83 -24.86 -29.58
N GLU A 586 64.78 -23.90 -29.50
CA GLU A 586 64.96 -22.64 -30.29
C GLU A 586 63.78 -21.69 -30.58
N ASP A 587 63.91 -20.38 -30.77
CA ASP A 587 64.81 -19.25 -30.40
C ASP A 587 64.10 -17.99 -31.03
N PRO A 588 64.54 -16.73 -30.81
CA PRO A 588 63.65 -15.57 -30.68
C PRO A 588 63.87 -14.44 -31.71
N GLY A 589 63.07 -13.38 -31.59
CA GLY A 589 63.30 -12.04 -32.17
C GLY A 589 61.98 -11.32 -32.46
N GLY A 590 61.76 -10.04 -32.18
CA GLY A 590 62.56 -9.00 -31.59
C GLY A 590 61.84 -7.64 -31.74
N LYS A 591 62.21 -6.69 -30.87
CA LYS A 591 62.25 -5.21 -31.03
C LYS A 591 60.96 -4.34 -31.07
N MET A 592 60.97 -3.37 -30.12
CA MET A 592 60.78 -1.89 -30.25
C MET A 592 59.48 -1.34 -30.83
N ASP A 593 58.88 -0.21 -30.44
CA ASP A 593 58.98 0.78 -29.34
C ASP A 593 57.70 1.69 -29.49
N PRO A 594 57.45 2.73 -28.66
CA PRO A 594 56.09 3.11 -28.22
C PRO A 594 55.62 4.51 -28.69
N HIS A 595 54.48 4.94 -28.13
CA HIS A 595 53.86 6.28 -28.05
C HIS A 595 52.64 6.55 -28.94
N LEU A 596 51.49 6.89 -28.31
CA LEU A 596 50.92 8.24 -28.19
C LEU A 596 49.38 8.19 -27.97
N TYR A 597 48.91 8.83 -26.90
CA TYR A 597 47.52 9.32 -26.77
C TYR A 597 47.36 10.63 -27.56
N PRO A 598 46.13 10.97 -27.98
CA PRO A 598 45.62 12.28 -27.60
C PRO A 598 44.10 12.35 -27.30
N ASP A 599 43.79 13.11 -26.25
CA ASP A 599 42.87 14.25 -26.12
C ASP A 599 41.46 14.28 -26.77
N THR A 600 40.51 14.56 -25.87
CA THR A 600 39.23 15.29 -26.03
C THR A 600 39.35 16.68 -26.68
N PRO A 601 38.24 17.18 -27.27
CA PRO A 601 37.86 18.57 -27.03
C PRO A 601 36.36 18.79 -26.73
N GLN A 602 36.14 19.93 -26.07
CA GLN A 602 34.88 20.54 -25.63
C GLN A 602 34.29 21.52 -26.68
N ILE A 603 32.95 21.62 -26.66
CA ILE A 603 32.09 22.84 -26.76
C ILE A 603 31.87 23.57 -28.11
N ALA A 604 30.58 23.91 -28.29
CA ALA A 604 29.91 24.98 -29.05
C ALA A 604 29.66 24.82 -30.57
N ASN A 605 28.42 24.49 -30.92
CA ASN A 605 27.43 25.46 -31.43
C ASN A 605 26.00 24.94 -31.25
#